data_AF-A0A976J7D7-F1
#
_entry.id   AF-A0A976J7D7-F1
#
_cell.length_a   1.000
_cell.length_b   1.000
_cell.length_c   1.000
_cell.angle_alpha   90.00
_cell.angle_beta   90.00
_cell.angle_gamma   90.00
#
_symmetry.space_group_name_H-M   'P 1'
#
loop_
_entity.id
_entity.type
_entity.pdbx_description
1 polymer ?
#
loop_
_entity_poly.entity_id
_entity_poly.type
_entity_poly.pdbx_seq_one_letter_code
_entity_poly.pdbx_strand_id
1 'polypeptide(L)'
;MTKGLCLAGLLLTLAACGTKESKSDESNLRSDMPLRSAKYFMQNKGELTEVDTICTAWKASQRPPLSWPAVVVNNCNNVDTAKTLLLNKNETDKLRREAGI
;
A
#
# COMPACT_ATOMS: atom_id res chain seq x y z
N MET A 1 -16.29 52.03 44.24
CA MET A 1 -15.72 50.86 44.93
C MET A 1 -15.45 49.77 43.90
N THR A 2 -14.24 49.19 43.96
CA THR A 2 -13.77 47.89 43.42
C THR A 2 -13.81 47.58 41.91
N LYS A 3 -12.59 47.52 41.38
CA LYS A 3 -12.07 46.86 40.18
C LYS A 3 -12.54 45.40 40.06
N GLY A 4 -12.72 44.92 38.82
CA GLY A 4 -12.87 43.51 38.51
C GLY A 4 -12.41 43.22 37.09
N LEU A 5 -11.11 42.99 36.94
CA LEU A 5 -10.44 42.55 35.73
C LEU A 5 -10.60 41.01 35.63
N CYS A 6 -11.21 40.48 34.57
CA CYS A 6 -11.07 39.07 34.20
C CYS A 6 -11.03 38.94 32.66
N LEU A 7 -9.81 38.98 32.13
CA LEU A 7 -9.45 38.26 30.93
C LEU A 7 -9.67 36.75 31.13
N ALA A 8 -9.90 36.05 30.02
CA ALA A 8 -9.68 34.62 29.77
C ALA A 8 -10.96 33.83 29.51
N GLY A 9 -11.14 33.53 28.23
CA GLY A 9 -12.14 32.59 27.73
C GLY A 9 -12.02 32.49 26.22
N LEU A 10 -10.80 32.17 25.72
CA LEU A 10 -10.59 31.83 24.32
C LEU A 10 -11.54 30.68 23.96
N LEU A 11 -12.54 30.98 23.14
CA LEU A 11 -13.41 30.03 22.48
C LEU A 11 -12.58 29.24 21.45
N LEU A 12 -11.90 28.18 21.89
CA LEU A 12 -11.41 27.13 21.01
C LEU A 12 -12.56 26.16 20.77
N THR A 13 -13.41 26.50 19.80
CA THR A 13 -14.38 25.57 19.24
C THR A 13 -13.62 24.45 18.50
N LEU A 14 -13.39 23.32 19.17
CA LEU A 14 -13.11 22.05 18.49
C LEU A 14 -14.39 21.59 17.80
N ALA A 15 -14.74 22.25 16.70
CA ALA A 15 -15.63 21.70 15.70
C ALA A 15 -14.81 20.79 14.76
N ALA A 16 -14.16 19.77 15.32
CA ALA A 16 -13.85 18.56 14.56
C ALA A 16 -15.02 17.62 14.77
N CYS A 17 -16.12 17.94 14.10
CA CYS A 17 -17.25 17.04 13.87
C CYS A 17 -16.71 15.84 13.07
N GLY A 18 -16.13 14.88 13.78
CA GLY A 18 -15.75 13.57 13.28
C GLY A 18 -17.00 12.74 13.04
N THR A 19 -17.80 13.13 12.05
CA THR A 19 -18.85 12.27 11.50
C THR A 19 -18.85 12.40 10.00
N LYS A 20 -17.76 11.91 9.42
CA LYS A 20 -17.85 11.21 8.14
C LYS A 20 -17.14 9.88 8.36
N GLU A 21 -17.90 8.89 8.84
CA GLU A 21 -17.76 7.56 8.28
C GLU A 21 -17.98 7.71 6.78
N SER A 22 -16.93 8.12 6.07
CA SER A 22 -16.69 7.51 4.78
C SER A 22 -16.67 6.02 5.10
N LYS A 23 -17.76 5.33 4.76
CA LYS A 23 -17.67 3.95 4.28
C LYS A 23 -16.66 3.98 3.13
N SER A 24 -15.37 4.08 3.47
CA SER A 24 -14.36 3.47 2.65
C SER A 24 -14.74 2.01 2.60
N ASP A 25 -14.48 1.37 1.48
CA ASP A 25 -14.57 -0.06 1.31
C ASP A 25 -13.52 -0.80 2.20
N GLU A 26 -13.37 -0.39 3.47
CA GLU A 26 -12.53 -0.93 4.55
C GLU A 26 -12.80 -2.42 4.82
N SER A 27 -13.93 -2.95 4.33
CA SER A 27 -14.39 -4.29 4.71
C SER A 27 -13.80 -5.44 3.89
N ASN A 28 -12.91 -5.22 2.92
CA ASN A 28 -12.41 -6.34 2.12
C ASN A 28 -10.96 -6.21 1.61
N LEU A 29 -10.06 -5.76 2.49
CA LEU A 29 -8.62 -5.94 2.23
C LEU A 29 -8.25 -7.43 2.33
N ARG A 30 -8.17 -8.09 1.17
CA ARG A 30 -7.81 -9.51 1.08
C ARG A 30 -6.43 -9.77 1.67
N SER A 31 -6.36 -10.75 2.56
CA SER A 31 -5.10 -11.30 3.10
C SER A 31 -5.06 -12.82 3.08
N ASP A 32 -6.15 -13.44 2.63
CA ASP A 32 -6.36 -14.87 2.41
C ASP A 32 -5.65 -15.31 1.13
N MET A 33 -4.32 -15.35 1.17
CA MET A 33 -3.49 -15.79 0.06
C MET A 33 -2.30 -16.59 0.55
N PRO A 34 -1.80 -17.56 -0.23
CA PRO A 34 -0.56 -18.24 0.10
C PRO A 34 0.62 -17.27 -0.03
N LEU A 35 1.64 -17.46 0.80
CA LEU A 35 2.93 -16.81 0.58
C LEU A 35 3.59 -17.40 -0.68
N ARG A 36 3.99 -16.53 -1.61
CA ARG A 36 4.65 -16.88 -2.87
C ARG A 36 5.97 -16.14 -2.97
N SER A 37 6.95 -16.77 -3.62
CA SER A 37 8.26 -16.15 -3.86
C SER A 37 8.25 -15.27 -5.11
N ALA A 38 9.22 -14.38 -5.24
CA ALA A 38 9.41 -13.61 -6.47
C ALA A 38 9.60 -14.52 -7.70
N LYS A 39 10.35 -15.63 -7.56
CA LYS A 39 10.54 -16.63 -8.63
C LYS A 39 9.21 -17.24 -9.08
N TYR A 40 8.31 -17.52 -8.14
CA TYR A 40 6.98 -18.01 -8.46
C TYR A 40 6.20 -16.99 -9.31
N PHE A 41 6.18 -15.73 -8.90
CA PHE A 41 5.46 -14.67 -9.64
C PHE A 41 6.03 -14.39 -11.03
N MET A 42 7.35 -14.53 -11.23
CA MET A 42 7.96 -14.44 -12.57
C MET A 42 7.42 -15.50 -13.54
N GLN A 43 7.05 -16.67 -13.03
CA GLN A 43 6.52 -17.80 -13.81
C GLN A 43 4.99 -17.77 -13.92
N ASN A 44 4.31 -17.11 -12.99
CA ASN A 44 2.85 -17.08 -12.88
C ASN A 44 2.32 -15.65 -13.00
N LYS A 45 2.29 -15.13 -14.23
CA LYS A 45 1.90 -13.72 -14.50
C LYS A 45 0.48 -13.38 -14.04
N GLY A 46 -0.46 -14.34 -14.13
CA GLY A 46 -1.83 -14.15 -13.65
C GLY A 46 -1.89 -13.86 -12.14
N GLU A 47 -1.26 -14.73 -11.34
CA GLU A 47 -1.14 -14.52 -9.88
C GLU A 47 -0.31 -13.29 -9.54
N LEU A 48 0.71 -12.94 -10.33
CA LEU A 48 1.45 -11.68 -10.15
C LEU A 48 0.50 -10.48 -10.23
N THR A 49 -0.35 -10.42 -11.27
CA THR A 49 -1.32 -9.32 -11.45
C THR A 49 -2.40 -9.31 -10.36
N GLU A 50 -2.91 -10.48 -9.96
CA GLU A 50 -3.88 -10.56 -8.87
C GLU A 50 -3.30 -10.04 -7.55
N VAL A 51 -2.13 -10.54 -7.15
CA VAL A 51 -1.49 -10.15 -5.89
C VAL A 51 -1.04 -8.68 -5.93
N ASP A 52 -0.61 -8.17 -7.09
CA ASP A 52 -0.31 -6.75 -7.27
C ASP A 52 -1.53 -5.84 -7.04
N THR A 53 -2.71 -6.30 -7.46
CA THR A 53 -3.97 -5.58 -7.20
C THR A 53 -4.26 -5.55 -5.70
N ILE A 54 -4.06 -6.67 -5.01
CA ILE A 54 -4.21 -6.73 -3.54
C ILE A 54 -3.21 -5.78 -2.87
N CYS A 55 -1.94 -5.81 -3.28
CA CYS A 55 -0.90 -4.92 -2.77
C CYS A 55 -1.22 -3.44 -2.99
N THR A 56 -1.84 -3.10 -4.13
CA THR A 56 -2.28 -1.74 -4.43
C THR A 56 -3.42 -1.31 -3.52
N ALA A 57 -4.39 -2.20 -3.24
CA ALA A 57 -5.46 -1.93 -2.29
C ALA A 57 -4.94 -1.72 -0.86
N TRP A 58 -4.01 -2.56 -0.40
CA TRP A 58 -3.35 -2.37 0.90
C TRP A 58 -2.57 -1.06 0.98
N LYS A 59 -1.78 -0.72 -0.05
CA LYS A 59 -1.08 0.57 -0.16
C LYS A 59 -2.06 1.76 -0.10
N ALA A 60 -3.20 1.66 -0.80
CA ALA A 60 -4.22 2.70 -0.86
C ALA A 60 -5.03 2.86 0.45
N SER A 61 -5.08 1.83 1.29
CA SER A 61 -5.80 1.87 2.57
C SER A 61 -5.26 2.89 3.56
N GLN A 62 -4.03 3.39 3.36
CA GLN A 62 -3.31 4.28 4.28
C GLN A 62 -3.13 3.71 5.69
N ARG A 63 -3.42 2.42 5.91
CA ARG A 63 -3.11 1.71 7.15
C ARG A 63 -1.59 1.69 7.36
N PRO A 64 -1.07 1.91 8.58
CA PRO A 64 0.36 1.85 8.84
C PRO A 64 0.94 0.51 8.37
N PRO A 65 2.11 0.46 7.70
CA PRO A 65 2.68 -0.79 7.20
C PRO A 65 2.85 -1.88 8.27
N LEU A 66 3.09 -1.49 9.53
CA LEU A 66 3.21 -2.41 10.66
C LEU A 66 1.89 -3.12 11.05
N SER A 67 0.75 -2.60 10.59
CA SER A 67 -0.57 -3.20 10.82
C SER A 67 -0.96 -4.22 9.73
N TRP A 68 -0.17 -4.34 8.67
CA TRP A 68 -0.49 -5.22 7.56
C TRP A 68 -0.19 -6.68 7.96
N PRO A 69 -1.00 -7.65 7.51
CA PRO A 69 -0.68 -9.06 7.66
C PRO A 69 0.68 -9.38 7.04
N ALA A 70 1.52 -10.15 7.72
CA ALA A 70 2.87 -10.49 7.24
C ALA A 70 2.86 -11.13 5.85
N VAL A 71 1.83 -11.92 5.54
CA VAL A 71 1.66 -12.53 4.21
C VAL A 71 1.46 -11.49 3.10
N VAL A 72 0.73 -10.41 3.39
CA VAL A 72 0.54 -9.28 2.45
C VAL A 72 1.87 -8.59 2.24
N VAL A 73 2.56 -8.19 3.32
CA VAL A 73 3.86 -7.50 3.24
C VAL A 73 4.87 -8.30 2.42
N ASN A 74 5.02 -9.59 2.74
CA ASN A 74 5.99 -10.45 2.06
C ASN A 74 5.63 -10.70 0.59
N ASN A 75 4.35 -10.91 0.28
CA ASN A 75 3.91 -11.05 -1.11
C ASN A 75 4.10 -9.76 -1.91
N CYS A 76 3.83 -8.59 -1.34
CA CYS A 76 4.07 -7.32 -2.03
C CYS A 76 5.55 -7.09 -2.32
N ASN A 77 6.43 -7.36 -1.35
CA ASN A 77 7.88 -7.31 -1.57
C ASN A 77 8.32 -8.27 -2.68
N ASN A 78 7.75 -9.48 -2.70
CA ASN A 78 8.05 -10.48 -3.73
C ASN A 78 7.49 -10.11 -5.11
N VAL A 79 6.33 -9.47 -5.20
CA VAL A 79 5.76 -8.92 -6.44
C VAL A 79 6.65 -7.80 -6.97
N ASP A 80 7.05 -6.85 -6.12
CA ASP A 80 7.92 -5.73 -6.52
C ASP A 80 9.29 -6.25 -7.01
N THR A 81 9.83 -7.25 -6.31
CA THR A 81 11.05 -7.96 -6.75
C THR A 81 10.84 -8.65 -8.10
N ALA A 82 9.74 -9.38 -8.29
CA ALA A 82 9.46 -10.08 -9.54
C ALA A 82 9.31 -9.13 -10.72
N LYS A 83 8.59 -8.01 -10.53
CA LYS A 83 8.46 -6.95 -11.53
C LYS A 83 9.81 -6.36 -11.93
N THR A 84 10.66 -6.09 -10.95
CA THR A 84 12.03 -5.58 -11.19
C THR A 84 12.86 -6.58 -11.98
N LEU A 85 12.82 -7.88 -11.62
CA LEU A 85 13.54 -8.93 -12.35
C LEU A 85 13.02 -9.10 -13.79
N LEU A 86 11.70 -8.99 -14.01
CA LEU A 86 11.10 -9.05 -15.34
C LEU A 86 11.51 -7.85 -16.20
N LEU A 87 11.53 -6.65 -15.63
CA LEU A 87 11.99 -5.44 -16.30
C LEU A 87 13.45 -5.58 -16.71
N ASN A 88 14.34 -5.90 -15.77
CA ASN A 88 15.77 -6.08 -16.02
C ASN A 88 16.03 -7.15 -17.09
N LYS A 89 15.29 -8.26 -17.04
CA LYS A 89 15.37 -9.30 -18.06
C LYS A 89 15.00 -8.76 -19.44
N ASN A 90 13.88 -8.04 -19.54
CA ASN A 90 13.44 -7.47 -20.81
C ASN A 90 14.44 -6.46 -21.37
N GLU A 91 15.01 -5.61 -20.51
CA GLU A 91 16.06 -4.65 -20.90
C GLU A 91 17.32 -5.38 -21.37
N THR A 92 17.76 -6.40 -20.65
CA THR A 92 18.93 -7.20 -21.04
C THR A 92 18.68 -7.90 -22.38
N ASP A 93 17.50 -8.47 -22.58
CA ASP A 93 17.14 -9.16 -23.83
C ASP A 93 16.99 -8.17 -25.00
N LYS A 94 16.56 -6.93 -24.73
CA LYS A 94 16.61 -5.84 -25.72
C LYS A 94 18.06 -5.52 -26.11
N LEU A 95 18.94 -5.31 -25.13
CA LEU A 95 20.35 -5.01 -25.39
C LEU A 95 21.06 -6.14 -26.15
N ARG A 96 20.76 -7.41 -25.83
CA ARG A 96 21.29 -8.57 -26.56
C ARG A 96 20.89 -8.57 -28.03
N ARG A 97 19.60 -8.35 -28.30
CA ARG A 97 19.07 -8.23 -29.67
C ARG A 97 19.70 -7.07 -30.44
N GLU A 98 19.90 -5.92 -29.80
CA GLU A 98 20.57 -4.76 -30.39
C GLU A 98 22.07 -5.01 -30.66
N ALA A 99 22.72 -5.83 -29.82
CA ALA A 99 24.11 -6.25 -30.00
C ALA A 99 24.29 -7.43 -30.98
N GLY A 100 23.19 -7.98 -31.52
CA GLY A 100 23.24 -9.11 -32.46
C GLY A 100 23.65 -10.45 -31.83
N ILE A 101 23.46 -10.62 -30.52
CA ILE A 101 23.76 -11.83 -29.74
C ILE A 101 22.49 -12.52 -29.20
#